data_AF-A0A975XWV9-F1
#
_entry.id   AF-A0A975XWV9-F1
#
_cell.length_a   1.000
_cell.length_b   1.000
_cell.length_c   1.000
_cell.angle_alpha   90.00
_cell.angle_beta   90.00
_cell.angle_gamma   90.00
#
_symmetry.space_group_name_H-M   'P 1'
#
loop_
_entity.id
_entity.type
_entity.pdbx_description
1 polymer ?
#
loop_
_entity_poly.entity_id
_entity_poly.type
_entity_poly.pdbx_seq_one_letter_code
_entity_poly.pdbx_strand_id
1 'polypeptide(L)'
;MTIESRHAGVTLVLQVLSKELDPIIQQRLLPHLNGLPWTAVLSELDRRSGRLGRTYDRSDLQCQLRMLTERLGAWGFPFDNRDRRVSLAAGELRLVRNRWAHMDDFDSLDQWRAADTARRLVEHLEIPSAELRRIADEALMRLIRENVGPQASLSPVREPRGPLSDTPRTDEDELITPQPEALVDPGATTNDLTGPERARWVPWTIEVQAEEFGVIEDLPKKLAKMKVRATAREIVDMEGPVSISRVATLVARTYGVARLGEKRRRQIERQVRQSVDHVDSDGFLWPTGVNPETWTGFRPNDSLADRDLTEICPAELRNAAAVVGQGMKGEEMMRAVLQTFGRSRLTSRYRKHLTAALEI
;
A
#
# COMPACT_ATOMS: atom_id res chain seq x y z
N MET A 1 -14.43 18.66 27.18
CA MET A 1 -14.53 17.27 26.69
C MET A 1 -13.25 16.97 25.93
N THR A 2 -12.53 15.94 26.36
CA THR A 2 -11.12 15.68 26.08
C THR A 2 -10.89 14.93 24.76
N ILE A 3 -9.67 15.05 24.21
CA ILE A 3 -9.13 14.32 23.04
C ILE A 3 -9.46 12.80 23.12
N GLU A 4 -9.43 12.22 24.32
CA GLU A 4 -9.78 10.83 24.59
C GLU A 4 -11.19 10.44 24.10
N SER A 5 -12.17 11.35 24.18
CA SER A 5 -13.54 11.08 23.73
C SER A 5 -13.66 10.97 22.20
N ARG A 6 -12.75 11.60 21.45
CA ARG A 6 -12.78 11.62 19.98
C ARG A 6 -12.10 10.39 19.40
N HIS A 7 -10.94 10.03 19.95
CA HIS A 7 -10.26 8.77 19.62
C HIS A 7 -11.13 7.55 19.96
N ALA A 8 -11.83 7.57 21.10
CA ALA A 8 -12.81 6.54 21.46
C ALA A 8 -13.97 6.47 20.44
N GLY A 9 -14.37 7.60 19.89
CA GLY A 9 -15.36 7.72 18.83
C GLY A 9 -14.96 7.01 17.53
N VAL A 10 -13.74 7.27 17.05
CA VAL A 10 -13.18 6.57 15.87
C VAL A 10 -12.99 5.09 16.17
N THR A 11 -12.53 4.74 17.38
CA THR A 11 -12.39 3.33 17.82
C THR A 11 -13.71 2.57 17.68
N LEU A 12 -14.82 3.17 18.11
CA LEU A 12 -16.15 2.57 17.99
C LEU A 12 -16.54 2.33 16.52
N VAL A 13 -16.29 3.30 15.63
CA VAL A 13 -16.55 3.15 14.19
C VAL A 13 -15.78 1.96 13.62
N LEU A 14 -14.48 1.88 13.89
CA LEU A 14 -13.62 0.82 13.36
C LEU A 14 -14.02 -0.57 13.90
N GLN A 15 -14.41 -0.66 15.17
CA GLN A 15 -14.89 -1.91 15.77
C GLN A 15 -16.20 -2.41 15.17
N VAL A 16 -17.19 -1.52 15.02
CA VAL A 16 -18.48 -1.86 14.40
C VAL A 16 -18.27 -2.27 12.96
N LEU A 17 -17.48 -1.50 12.20
CA LEU A 17 -17.16 -1.83 10.81
C LEU A 17 -16.47 -3.19 10.70
N SER A 18 -15.50 -3.49 11.57
CA SER A 18 -14.82 -4.78 11.55
C SER A 18 -15.79 -5.96 11.72
N LYS A 19 -16.73 -5.83 12.67
CA LYS A 19 -17.73 -6.86 12.93
C LYS A 19 -18.68 -7.07 11.74
N GLU A 20 -19.04 -6.01 11.02
CA GLU A 20 -19.99 -6.06 9.92
C GLU A 20 -19.37 -6.54 8.60
N LEU A 21 -18.08 -6.31 8.37
CA LEU A 21 -17.40 -6.71 7.13
C LEU A 21 -17.12 -8.21 7.07
N ASP A 22 -16.75 -8.86 8.17
CA ASP A 22 -16.36 -10.28 8.16
C ASP A 22 -17.40 -11.22 7.53
N PRO A 23 -18.70 -11.19 7.93
CA PRO A 23 -19.71 -12.08 7.36
C PRO A 23 -19.86 -11.91 5.84
N ILE A 24 -19.75 -10.67 5.35
CA ILE A 24 -20.00 -10.31 3.95
C ILE A 24 -18.81 -10.69 3.07
N ILE A 25 -17.59 -10.46 3.56
CA ILE A 25 -16.38 -10.94 2.89
C ILE A 25 -16.43 -12.47 2.78
N GLN A 26 -16.78 -13.17 3.87
CA GLN A 26 -16.91 -14.62 3.85
C GLN A 26 -17.99 -15.08 2.87
N GLN A 27 -19.19 -14.49 2.92
CA GLN A 27 -20.32 -14.91 2.09
C GLN A 27 -20.04 -14.73 0.59
N ARG A 28 -19.46 -13.59 0.20
CA ARG A 28 -19.20 -13.28 -1.20
C ARG A 28 -18.13 -14.17 -1.82
N LEU A 29 -17.15 -14.59 -1.01
CA LEU A 29 -16.06 -15.46 -1.47
C LEU A 29 -16.35 -16.94 -1.27
N LEU A 30 -17.34 -17.32 -0.44
CA LEU A 30 -17.69 -18.70 -0.13
C LEU A 30 -17.75 -19.64 -1.35
N PRO A 31 -18.33 -19.26 -2.51
CA PRO A 31 -18.38 -20.13 -3.69
C PRO A 31 -17.00 -20.54 -4.22
N HIS A 32 -15.97 -19.80 -3.86
CA HIS A 32 -14.62 -19.96 -4.38
C HIS A 32 -13.59 -20.45 -3.36
N LEU A 33 -13.95 -20.50 -2.06
CA LEU A 33 -13.01 -20.79 -0.98
C LEU A 33 -12.85 -22.29 -0.67
N ASN A 34 -13.65 -23.18 -1.28
CA ASN A 34 -13.61 -24.62 -1.03
C ASN A 34 -13.65 -25.00 0.47
N GLY A 35 -14.42 -24.24 1.27
CA GLY A 35 -14.55 -24.44 2.72
C GLY A 35 -13.49 -23.78 3.60
N LEU A 36 -12.51 -23.08 3.01
CA LEU A 36 -11.51 -22.30 3.75
C LEU A 36 -12.08 -20.94 4.22
N PRO A 37 -11.51 -20.34 5.27
CA PRO A 37 -11.82 -18.95 5.61
C PRO A 37 -11.30 -18.00 4.53
N TRP A 38 -11.93 -16.85 4.35
CA TRP A 38 -11.49 -15.87 3.36
C TRP A 38 -10.06 -15.37 3.59
N THR A 39 -9.54 -15.43 4.82
CA THR A 39 -8.14 -15.08 5.16
C THR A 39 -7.12 -15.95 4.42
N ALA A 40 -7.50 -17.15 3.97
CA ALA A 40 -6.66 -17.99 3.11
C ALA A 40 -6.31 -17.31 1.78
N VAL A 41 -7.17 -16.42 1.26
CA VAL A 41 -6.89 -15.63 0.06
C VAL A 41 -5.73 -14.67 0.31
N LEU A 42 -5.68 -14.02 1.48
CA LEU A 42 -4.54 -13.16 1.85
C LEU A 42 -3.27 -13.98 2.03
N SER A 43 -3.35 -15.14 2.68
CA SER A 43 -2.22 -16.07 2.80
C SER A 43 -1.68 -16.49 1.44
N GLU A 44 -2.56 -16.74 0.47
CA GLU A 44 -2.18 -17.13 -0.89
C GLU A 44 -1.57 -15.97 -1.69
N LEU A 45 -2.19 -14.78 -1.65
CA LEU A 45 -1.65 -13.57 -2.28
C LEU A 45 -0.27 -13.20 -1.74
N ASP A 46 -0.11 -13.28 -0.41
CA ASP A 46 1.14 -12.99 0.25
C ASP A 46 2.15 -14.12 -0.01
N ARG A 47 1.77 -15.40 -0.01
CA ARG A 47 2.63 -16.54 -0.41
C ARG A 47 3.20 -16.37 -1.82
N ARG A 48 2.40 -15.92 -2.78
CA ARG A 48 2.84 -15.64 -4.17
C ARG A 48 3.74 -14.42 -4.28
N SER A 49 3.51 -13.46 -3.43
CA SER A 49 4.43 -12.34 -3.21
C SER A 49 5.64 -12.76 -2.36
N GLY A 50 5.75 -14.06 -2.04
CA GLY A 50 6.75 -14.74 -1.20
C GLY A 50 6.80 -14.32 0.27
N ARG A 51 5.75 -13.66 0.75
CA ARG A 51 5.48 -13.40 2.17
C ARG A 51 4.86 -14.65 2.79
N LEU A 52 5.64 -15.36 3.59
CA LEU A 52 5.21 -16.58 4.29
C LEU A 52 4.93 -16.28 5.78
N GLY A 53 4.26 -17.20 6.48
CA GLY A 53 4.19 -17.17 7.95
C GLY A 53 3.31 -16.08 8.59
N ARG A 54 2.57 -15.27 7.81
CA ARG A 54 1.58 -14.35 8.38
C ARG A 54 0.31 -15.10 8.78
N THR A 55 -0.13 -14.88 10.01
CA THR A 55 -1.44 -15.31 10.49
C THR A 55 -2.38 -14.12 10.39
N TYR A 56 -3.45 -14.25 9.61
CA TYR A 56 -4.46 -13.19 9.48
C TYR A 56 -5.68 -13.53 10.33
N ASP A 57 -6.19 -12.51 11.01
CA ASP A 57 -7.41 -12.60 11.78
C ASP A 57 -8.59 -12.08 10.96
N ARG A 58 -9.73 -12.77 11.05
CA ARG A 58 -10.97 -12.37 10.39
C ARG A 58 -11.55 -11.09 10.96
N SER A 59 -11.19 -10.74 12.18
CA SER A 59 -11.57 -9.51 12.88
C SER A 59 -10.57 -8.37 12.72
N ASP A 60 -9.45 -8.58 12.03
CA ASP A 60 -8.53 -7.49 11.72
C ASP A 60 -9.08 -6.64 10.56
N LEU A 61 -9.53 -5.44 10.91
CA LEU A 61 -10.05 -4.47 9.95
C LEU A 61 -9.05 -4.18 8.83
N GLN A 62 -7.74 -4.18 9.10
CA GLN A 62 -6.76 -3.98 8.04
C GLN A 62 -6.84 -5.09 7.00
N CYS A 63 -6.93 -6.35 7.44
CA CYS A 63 -7.06 -7.50 6.55
C CYS A 63 -8.36 -7.43 5.74
N GLN A 64 -9.46 -7.06 6.38
CA GLN A 64 -10.75 -6.88 5.70
C GLN A 64 -10.69 -5.78 4.64
N LEU A 65 -10.12 -4.61 4.97
CA LEU A 65 -9.97 -3.50 4.02
C LEU A 65 -9.01 -3.84 2.87
N ARG A 66 -7.99 -4.68 3.10
CA ARG A 66 -7.15 -5.23 2.01
C ARG A 66 -7.98 -6.01 1.01
N MET A 67 -8.90 -6.88 1.48
CA MET A 67 -9.79 -7.64 0.59
C MET A 67 -10.66 -6.75 -0.31
N LEU A 68 -11.03 -5.56 0.17
CA LEU A 68 -11.87 -4.61 -0.56
C LEU A 68 -11.09 -3.71 -1.53
N THR A 69 -9.77 -3.60 -1.37
CA THR A 69 -8.93 -2.61 -2.10
C THR A 69 -7.86 -3.24 -2.99
N GLU A 70 -7.49 -4.49 -2.74
CA GLU A 70 -6.47 -5.22 -3.50
C GLU A 70 -7.11 -6.11 -4.58
N ARG A 71 -6.35 -6.38 -5.65
CA ARG A 71 -6.75 -7.31 -6.70
C ARG A 71 -6.58 -8.74 -6.20
N LEU A 72 -7.66 -9.52 -6.17
CA LEU A 72 -7.67 -10.92 -5.71
C LEU A 72 -7.32 -11.87 -6.87
N GLY A 73 -6.11 -11.70 -7.43
CA GLY A 73 -5.62 -12.34 -8.65
C GLY A 73 -6.63 -12.33 -9.80
N ALA A 74 -7.01 -13.50 -10.30
CA ALA A 74 -7.92 -13.67 -11.44
C ALA A 74 -9.35 -13.17 -11.17
N TRP A 75 -9.77 -13.06 -9.90
CA TRP A 75 -11.11 -12.54 -9.55
C TRP A 75 -11.20 -11.02 -9.63
N GLY A 76 -10.09 -10.32 -9.86
CA GLY A 76 -10.09 -8.87 -9.98
C GLY A 76 -10.47 -8.20 -8.66
N PHE A 77 -11.52 -7.38 -8.67
CA PHE A 77 -12.04 -6.65 -7.51
C PHE A 77 -13.48 -7.11 -7.22
N PRO A 78 -13.69 -8.26 -6.56
CA PRO A 78 -15.03 -8.88 -6.44
C PRO A 78 -16.00 -8.09 -5.55
N PHE A 79 -15.50 -7.13 -4.79
CA PHE A 79 -16.29 -6.26 -3.93
C PHE A 79 -16.58 -4.90 -4.56
N ASP A 80 -16.05 -4.62 -5.76
CA ASP A 80 -16.18 -3.32 -6.38
C ASP A 80 -16.74 -3.41 -7.80
N ASN A 81 -17.40 -2.33 -8.20
CA ASN A 81 -17.99 -2.19 -9.52
C ASN A 81 -17.19 -1.17 -10.35
N ARG A 82 -17.65 -0.86 -11.57
CA ARG A 82 -16.98 0.11 -12.46
C ARG A 82 -16.77 1.50 -11.82
N ASP A 83 -17.65 1.87 -10.89
CA ASP A 83 -17.62 3.17 -10.22
C ASP A 83 -16.60 3.27 -9.07
N ARG A 84 -15.92 2.17 -8.72
CA ARG A 84 -14.84 2.10 -7.71
C ARG A 84 -15.19 2.62 -6.31
N ARG A 85 -16.47 2.68 -5.96
CA ARG A 85 -16.92 3.32 -4.72
C ARG A 85 -16.48 2.56 -3.48
N VAL A 86 -16.42 1.23 -3.56
CA VAL A 86 -15.97 0.40 -2.44
C VAL A 86 -14.48 0.58 -2.21
N SER A 87 -13.65 0.54 -3.25
CA SER A 87 -12.20 0.74 -3.13
C SER A 87 -11.86 2.14 -2.62
N LEU A 88 -12.58 3.18 -3.05
CA LEU A 88 -12.37 4.55 -2.59
C LEU A 88 -12.69 4.68 -1.09
N ALA A 89 -13.90 4.27 -0.67
CA ALA A 89 -14.30 4.36 0.74
C ALA A 89 -13.43 3.47 1.64
N ALA A 90 -13.10 2.24 1.20
CA ALA A 90 -12.20 1.36 1.92
C ALA A 90 -10.76 1.91 1.98
N GLY A 91 -10.29 2.57 0.92
CA GLY A 91 -9.01 3.27 0.89
C GLY A 91 -8.96 4.38 1.93
N GLU A 92 -9.99 5.23 1.99
CA GLU A 92 -10.10 6.27 3.02
C GLU A 92 -10.09 5.68 4.44
N LEU A 93 -10.81 4.58 4.67
CA LEU A 93 -10.86 3.91 5.98
C LEU A 93 -9.54 3.25 6.35
N ARG A 94 -8.72 2.82 5.38
CA ARG A 94 -7.34 2.35 5.65
C ARG A 94 -6.51 3.50 6.25
N LEU A 95 -6.66 4.72 5.74
CA LEU A 95 -5.96 5.89 6.28
C LEU A 95 -6.41 6.21 7.70
N VAL A 96 -7.74 6.22 7.94
CA VAL A 96 -8.30 6.47 9.27
C VAL A 96 -7.82 5.40 10.26
N ARG A 97 -7.86 4.12 9.86
CA ARG A 97 -7.35 3.02 10.69
C ARG A 97 -5.85 3.16 10.94
N ASN A 98 -5.07 3.56 9.94
CA ASN A 98 -3.64 3.78 10.11
C ASN A 98 -3.38 4.91 11.10
N ARG A 99 -4.04 6.06 10.94
CA ARG A 99 -3.99 7.18 11.92
C ARG A 99 -4.33 6.71 13.34
N TRP A 100 -5.38 5.90 13.47
CA TRP A 100 -5.79 5.31 14.74
C TRP A 100 -4.74 4.36 15.33
N ALA A 101 -4.10 3.53 14.49
CA ALA A 101 -3.02 2.65 14.93
C ALA A 101 -1.76 3.43 15.38
N HIS A 102 -1.54 4.63 14.84
CA HIS A 102 -0.47 5.54 15.23
C HIS A 102 -0.80 6.40 16.47
N MET A 103 -1.99 6.23 17.05
CA MET A 103 -2.50 7.04 18.17
C MET A 103 -2.54 8.54 17.84
N ASP A 104 -2.93 8.87 16.60
CA ASP A 104 -3.07 10.25 16.17
C ASP A 104 -4.26 10.94 16.87
N ASP A 105 -4.16 12.26 16.98
CA ASP A 105 -5.29 13.07 17.43
C ASP A 105 -6.36 13.11 16.34
N PHE A 106 -7.62 12.98 16.76
CA PHE A 106 -8.79 13.10 15.90
C PHE A 106 -9.65 14.26 16.37
N ASP A 107 -10.05 15.12 15.43
CA ASP A 107 -11.05 16.15 15.70
C ASP A 107 -12.49 15.64 15.46
N SER A 108 -13.47 16.51 15.66
CA SER A 108 -14.88 16.14 15.50
C SER A 108 -15.27 15.99 14.02
N LEU A 109 -14.55 16.63 13.10
CA LEU A 109 -14.75 16.48 11.67
C LEU A 109 -14.20 15.14 11.19
N ASP A 110 -13.03 14.73 11.65
CA ASP A 110 -12.44 13.42 11.38
C ASP A 110 -13.34 12.29 11.88
N GLN A 111 -13.88 12.42 13.09
CA GLN A 111 -14.79 11.42 13.64
C GLN A 111 -16.05 11.27 12.77
N TRP A 112 -16.63 12.40 12.35
CA TRP A 112 -17.79 12.37 11.45
C TRP A 112 -17.43 11.78 10.08
N ARG A 113 -16.30 12.18 9.50
CA ARG A 113 -15.80 11.64 8.22
C ARG A 113 -15.60 10.12 8.29
N ALA A 114 -14.91 9.64 9.32
CA ALA A 114 -14.71 8.21 9.54
C ALA A 114 -16.04 7.46 9.62
N ALA A 115 -17.01 7.98 10.39
CA ALA A 115 -18.32 7.38 10.54
C ALA A 115 -19.14 7.41 9.24
N ASP A 116 -19.13 8.52 8.51
CA ASP A 116 -19.86 8.65 7.23
C ASP A 116 -19.23 7.79 6.14
N THR A 117 -17.89 7.73 6.04
CA THR A 117 -17.20 6.86 5.08
C THR A 117 -17.46 5.38 5.41
N ALA A 118 -17.43 4.98 6.69
CA ALA A 118 -17.81 3.63 7.10
C ALA A 118 -19.27 3.29 6.73
N ARG A 119 -20.20 4.21 7.00
CA ARG A 119 -21.63 4.08 6.64
C ARG A 119 -21.82 3.93 5.11
N ARG A 120 -21.13 4.73 4.31
CA ARG A 120 -21.20 4.64 2.84
C ARG A 120 -20.59 3.33 2.32
N LEU A 121 -19.48 2.88 2.90
CA LEU A 121 -18.86 1.62 2.54
C LEU A 121 -19.83 0.46 2.72
N VAL A 122 -20.47 0.35 3.88
CA VAL A 122 -21.44 -0.72 4.17
C VAL A 122 -22.68 -0.60 3.28
N GLU A 123 -23.13 0.61 2.93
CA GLU A 123 -24.21 0.82 1.95
C GLU A 123 -23.82 0.36 0.54
N HIS A 124 -22.60 0.63 0.07
CA HIS A 124 -22.10 0.13 -1.21
C HIS A 124 -21.94 -1.38 -1.25
N LEU A 125 -21.69 -2.00 -0.10
CA LEU A 125 -21.64 -3.45 0.08
C LEU A 125 -23.02 -4.06 0.35
N GLU A 126 -24.09 -3.26 0.32
CA GLU A 126 -25.48 -3.67 0.57
C GLU A 126 -25.71 -4.27 1.97
N ILE A 127 -24.91 -3.82 2.94
CA ILE A 127 -24.97 -4.25 4.34
C ILE A 127 -25.87 -3.29 5.12
N PRO A 128 -26.99 -3.75 5.71
CA PRO A 128 -27.84 -2.90 6.51
C PRO A 128 -27.19 -2.64 7.88
N SER A 129 -26.67 -1.44 8.09
CA SER A 129 -26.11 -1.01 9.39
C SER A 129 -26.87 0.17 9.99
N ALA A 130 -27.76 -0.13 10.94
CA ALA A 130 -28.40 0.91 11.75
C ALA A 130 -27.42 1.55 12.74
N GLU A 131 -26.40 0.80 13.18
CA GLU A 131 -25.44 1.25 14.16
C GLU A 131 -24.46 2.28 13.58
N LEU A 132 -23.86 2.00 12.41
CA LEU A 132 -22.99 2.99 11.74
C LEU A 132 -23.76 4.25 11.33
N ARG A 133 -25.03 4.10 10.92
CA ARG A 133 -25.91 5.24 10.64
C ARG A 133 -26.11 6.11 11.88
N ARG A 134 -26.47 5.51 13.02
CA ARG A 134 -26.60 6.22 14.29
C ARG A 134 -25.30 6.91 14.71
N ILE A 135 -24.16 6.23 14.60
CA ILE A 135 -22.84 6.80 14.95
C ILE A 135 -22.52 8.00 14.06
N ALA A 136 -22.79 7.92 12.75
CA ALA A 136 -22.58 9.02 11.82
C ALA A 136 -23.49 10.22 12.14
N ASP A 137 -24.76 10.00 12.43
CA ASP A 137 -25.72 11.05 12.81
C ASP A 137 -25.32 11.74 14.12
N GLU A 138 -24.92 10.97 15.14
CA GLU A 138 -24.42 11.50 16.42
C GLU A 138 -23.14 12.32 16.25
N ALA A 139 -22.20 11.85 15.42
CA ALA A 139 -20.97 12.57 15.11
C ALA A 139 -21.25 13.87 14.35
N LEU A 140 -22.20 13.86 13.40
CA LEU A 140 -22.63 15.06 12.69
C LEU A 140 -23.26 16.09 13.65
N MET A 141 -24.16 15.65 14.53
CA MET A 141 -24.79 16.54 15.52
C MET A 141 -23.79 17.09 16.53
N ARG A 142 -22.69 16.36 16.82
CA ARG A 142 -21.58 16.89 17.62
C ARG A 142 -20.83 17.98 16.85
N LEU A 143 -20.46 17.71 15.59
CA LEU A 143 -19.77 18.66 14.72
C LEU A 143 -20.56 19.97 14.55
N ILE A 144 -21.87 19.88 14.33
CA ILE A 144 -22.75 21.05 14.19
C ILE A 144 -22.75 21.87 15.49
N ARG A 145 -22.90 21.23 16.66
CA ARG A 145 -22.89 21.94 17.96
C ARG A 145 -21.59 22.67 18.23
N GLU A 146 -20.46 22.12 17.80
CA GLU A 146 -19.15 22.74 17.97
C GLU A 146 -18.91 23.91 17.01
N ASN A 147 -19.53 23.89 15.82
CA ASN A 147 -19.32 24.90 14.77
C ASN A 147 -20.40 25.98 14.68
N VAL A 148 -21.52 25.87 15.39
CA VAL A 148 -22.58 26.90 15.42
C VAL A 148 -22.38 27.84 16.61
N GLY A 149 -21.52 28.84 16.42
CA GLY A 149 -21.44 30.10 17.18
C GLY A 149 -21.64 31.32 16.25
N PRO A 150 -21.97 32.52 16.75
CA PRO A 150 -22.26 33.65 15.88
C PRO A 150 -20.98 34.17 15.19
N GLN A 151 -21.02 34.13 13.85
CA GLN A 151 -20.05 34.59 12.85
C GLN A 151 -18.95 33.61 12.44
N ALA A 152 -19.11 33.06 11.24
CA ALA A 152 -18.01 32.86 10.31
C ALA A 152 -18.42 33.41 8.94
N SER A 153 -17.88 34.58 8.61
CA SER A 153 -18.02 35.28 7.35
C SER A 153 -17.61 34.37 6.19
N LEU A 154 -18.54 34.15 5.26
CA LEU A 154 -18.26 33.47 3.99
C LEU A 154 -17.29 34.33 3.18
N SER A 155 -16.04 33.91 3.11
CA SER A 155 -15.15 34.34 2.04
C SER A 155 -15.49 33.53 0.78
N PRO A 156 -15.64 34.16 -0.41
CA PRO A 156 -16.02 33.44 -1.60
C PRO A 156 -14.94 32.44 -2.00
N VAL A 157 -15.36 31.19 -2.19
CA VAL A 157 -14.56 30.12 -2.78
C VAL A 157 -14.10 30.59 -4.17
N ARG A 158 -12.79 30.72 -4.34
CA ARG A 158 -12.20 30.96 -5.66
C ARG A 158 -12.14 29.61 -6.38
N GLU A 159 -12.88 29.50 -7.49
CA GLU A 159 -12.86 28.33 -8.37
C GLU A 159 -11.41 27.95 -8.77
N PRO A 160 -11.04 26.66 -8.77
CA PRO A 160 -9.84 26.23 -9.45
C PRO A 160 -10.09 26.27 -10.96
N ARG A 161 -9.54 27.28 -11.63
CA ARG A 161 -9.34 27.25 -13.09
C ARG A 161 -8.22 26.26 -13.41
N GLY A 162 -8.54 25.28 -14.26
CA GLY A 162 -7.51 24.61 -15.06
C GLY A 162 -6.80 25.61 -15.98
N PRO A 163 -5.60 25.26 -16.45
CA PRO A 163 -5.57 24.71 -17.80
C PRO A 163 -4.81 23.38 -17.90
N LEU A 164 -5.36 22.54 -18.77
CA LEU A 164 -4.64 21.50 -19.50
C LEU A 164 -3.36 22.10 -20.09
N SER A 165 -2.20 21.58 -19.69
CA SER A 165 -1.00 21.68 -20.51
C SER A 165 -0.91 20.42 -21.33
N ASP A 166 -1.55 20.47 -22.49
CA ASP A 166 -1.28 19.60 -23.62
C ASP A 166 0.18 19.85 -24.04
N THR A 167 1.03 18.84 -23.85
CA THR A 167 2.32 18.80 -24.55
C THR A 167 2.19 17.67 -25.55
N PRO A 168 2.30 17.94 -26.86
CA PRO A 168 2.32 16.88 -27.85
C PRO A 168 3.62 16.12 -27.66
N ARG A 169 3.54 14.91 -27.12
CA ARG A 169 4.62 13.92 -27.24
C ARG A 169 4.53 13.34 -28.64
N THR A 170 5.25 13.97 -29.56
CA THR A 170 5.66 13.33 -30.79
C THR A 170 6.73 12.28 -30.47
N ASP A 171 6.63 11.18 -31.21
CA ASP A 171 7.60 10.13 -31.49
C ASP A 171 7.54 8.88 -30.60
N GLU A 172 6.85 7.88 -31.16
CA GLU A 172 6.97 6.42 -31.02
C GLU A 172 8.05 5.90 -30.06
N ASP A 173 7.72 5.78 -28.76
CA ASP A 173 8.39 4.82 -27.87
C ASP A 173 7.46 3.61 -27.71
N GLU A 174 7.82 2.52 -28.38
CA GLU A 174 7.18 1.21 -28.27
C GLU A 174 7.00 0.84 -26.78
N LEU A 175 5.77 0.60 -26.35
CA LEU A 175 5.46 0.26 -24.95
C LEU A 175 6.20 -1.02 -24.55
N ILE A 176 7.25 -0.89 -23.73
CA ILE A 176 8.02 -2.03 -23.25
C ILE A 176 7.19 -2.74 -22.18
N THR A 177 6.63 -3.87 -22.57
CA THR A 177 5.91 -4.77 -21.68
C THR A 177 6.78 -5.98 -21.32
N PRO A 178 6.62 -6.54 -20.10
CA PRO A 178 7.28 -7.78 -19.73
C PRO A 178 6.89 -8.91 -20.68
N GLN A 179 7.79 -9.87 -20.91
CA GLN A 179 7.48 -11.06 -21.68
C GLN A 179 6.34 -11.86 -21.00
N PRO A 180 5.44 -12.53 -21.76
CA PRO A 180 4.31 -13.27 -21.19
C PRO A 180 4.70 -14.27 -20.10
N GLU A 181 5.85 -14.92 -20.26
CA GLU A 181 6.42 -15.90 -19.33
C GLU A 181 6.77 -15.27 -17.97
N ALA A 182 7.13 -13.98 -17.96
CA ALA A 182 7.42 -13.23 -16.75
C ALA A 182 6.15 -12.80 -15.99
N LEU A 183 4.97 -12.86 -16.62
CA LEU A 183 3.69 -12.49 -16.01
C LEU A 183 2.98 -13.68 -15.35
N VAL A 184 3.44 -14.90 -15.63
CA VAL A 184 2.83 -16.15 -15.16
C VAL A 184 3.77 -16.83 -14.15
N ASP A 185 3.21 -17.40 -13.09
CA ASP A 185 3.98 -18.23 -12.17
C ASP A 185 4.00 -19.69 -12.68
N PRO A 186 5.16 -20.24 -13.12
CA PRO A 186 5.25 -21.61 -13.60
C PRO A 186 4.99 -22.66 -12.51
N GLY A 187 4.96 -22.26 -11.22
CA GLY A 187 4.58 -23.12 -10.10
C GLY A 187 3.08 -23.11 -9.76
N ALA A 188 2.25 -22.30 -10.43
CA ALA A 188 0.82 -22.22 -10.15
C ALA A 188 0.10 -23.51 -10.60
N THR A 189 -0.59 -24.19 -9.67
CA THR A 189 -1.41 -25.36 -10.00
C THR A 189 -2.84 -24.94 -10.33
N THR A 190 -3.59 -25.79 -11.04
CA THR A 190 -5.01 -25.56 -11.41
C THR A 190 -5.96 -25.38 -10.21
N ASN A 191 -5.47 -25.60 -8.98
CA ASN A 191 -6.21 -25.48 -7.73
C ASN A 191 -5.91 -24.16 -6.99
N ASP A 192 -5.14 -23.26 -7.59
CA ASP A 192 -4.79 -21.98 -7.00
C ASP A 192 -5.98 -21.01 -7.04
N LEU A 193 -6.41 -20.59 -5.84
CA LEU A 193 -7.60 -19.75 -5.61
C LEU A 193 -7.60 -18.46 -6.44
N THR A 194 -6.44 -17.88 -6.75
CA THR A 194 -6.34 -16.58 -7.44
C THR A 194 -5.83 -16.67 -8.90
N GLY A 195 -5.79 -17.85 -9.52
CA GLY A 195 -5.34 -18.05 -10.92
C GLY A 195 -3.83 -17.88 -11.15
N PRO A 196 -3.23 -18.09 -12.33
CA PRO A 196 -1.77 -18.25 -12.47
C PRO A 196 -0.95 -16.94 -12.61
N GLU A 197 -1.59 -15.77 -12.56
CA GLU A 197 -0.93 -14.46 -12.77
C GLU A 197 -0.07 -14.03 -11.57
N ARG A 198 1.13 -13.47 -11.84
CA ARG A 198 2.01 -12.87 -10.83
C ARG A 198 1.49 -11.51 -10.35
N ALA A 199 1.74 -11.20 -9.08
CA ALA A 199 1.43 -9.89 -8.51
C ALA A 199 2.22 -8.77 -9.22
N ARG A 200 1.52 -7.74 -9.70
CA ARG A 200 2.15 -6.54 -10.26
C ARG A 200 2.63 -5.62 -9.15
N TRP A 201 3.68 -4.86 -9.41
CA TRP A 201 4.13 -3.83 -8.48
C TRP A 201 3.10 -2.70 -8.37
N VAL A 202 2.72 -2.34 -7.14
CA VAL A 202 1.83 -1.21 -6.84
C VAL A 202 2.60 -0.21 -5.97
N PRO A 203 2.77 1.04 -6.41
CA PRO A 203 3.44 2.06 -5.60
C PRO A 203 2.60 2.42 -4.37
N TRP A 204 3.27 2.72 -3.28
CA TRP A 204 2.71 3.45 -2.16
C TRP A 204 2.24 4.82 -2.65
N THR A 205 0.97 5.13 -2.41
CA THR A 205 0.42 6.44 -2.74
C THR A 205 0.75 7.39 -1.60
N ILE A 206 1.49 8.46 -1.91
CA ILE A 206 1.85 9.47 -0.91
C ILE A 206 0.62 10.30 -0.63
N GLU A 207 0.09 10.14 0.57
CA GLU A 207 -0.92 11.04 1.10
C GLU A 207 -0.26 11.91 2.17
N VAL A 208 -0.14 13.21 1.87
CA VAL A 208 0.50 14.15 2.79
C VAL A 208 -0.39 14.32 4.00
N GLN A 209 0.10 13.91 5.17
CA GLN A 209 -0.60 14.08 6.43
C GLN A 209 -0.43 15.54 6.89
N ALA A 210 -1.30 16.42 6.39
CA ALA A 210 -1.22 17.87 6.63
C ALA A 210 -1.38 18.29 8.10
N GLU A 211 -1.85 17.40 8.97
CA GLU A 211 -1.97 17.65 10.42
C GLU A 211 -0.68 17.25 11.19
N GLU A 212 0.30 16.65 10.51
CA GLU A 212 1.50 16.07 11.12
C GLU A 212 2.80 16.74 10.66
N PHE A 213 2.71 18.00 10.22
CA PHE A 213 3.90 18.80 9.94
C PHE A 213 4.79 18.89 11.20
N GLY A 214 6.08 18.63 11.05
CA GLY A 214 7.03 18.69 12.15
C GLY A 214 7.50 17.32 12.68
N VAL A 215 6.87 16.19 12.31
CA VAL A 215 7.31 14.86 12.78
C VAL A 215 8.78 14.57 12.43
N ILE A 216 9.23 14.98 11.24
CA ILE A 216 10.62 14.79 10.81
C ILE A 216 11.57 15.76 11.54
N GLU A 217 11.13 16.98 11.82
CA GLU A 217 11.86 17.97 12.61
C GLU A 217 12.00 17.51 14.07
N ASP A 218 10.95 16.88 14.61
CA ASP A 218 10.84 16.37 15.97
C ASP A 218 11.36 14.94 16.14
N LEU A 219 12.03 14.38 15.13
CA LEU A 219 12.56 13.01 15.14
C LEU A 219 13.40 12.62 16.37
N PRO A 220 14.08 13.53 17.10
CA PRO A 220 14.68 13.17 18.39
C PRO A 220 13.69 12.66 19.44
N LYS A 221 12.42 13.14 19.43
CA LYS A 221 11.36 12.80 20.39
C LYS A 221 10.86 11.37 20.19
N LYS A 222 10.45 10.71 21.29
CA LYS A 222 9.99 9.31 21.28
C LYS A 222 8.79 9.10 20.35
N LEU A 223 7.80 10.00 20.42
CA LEU A 223 6.58 9.91 19.61
C LEU A 223 6.87 9.99 18.11
N ALA A 224 7.70 10.95 17.69
CA ALA A 224 8.11 11.09 16.29
C ALA A 224 8.85 9.86 15.76
N LYS A 225 9.72 9.23 16.58
CA LYS A 225 10.37 7.95 16.22
C LYS A 225 9.36 6.83 16.03
N MET A 226 8.36 6.73 16.91
CA MET A 226 7.32 5.71 16.81
C MET A 226 6.51 5.88 15.53
N LYS A 227 6.05 7.09 15.24
CA LYS A 227 5.33 7.44 14.01
C LYS A 227 6.13 7.09 12.75
N VAL A 228 7.37 7.55 12.67
CA VAL A 228 8.28 7.23 11.54
C VAL A 228 8.48 5.73 11.35
N ARG A 229 8.67 4.97 12.43
CA ARG A 229 8.83 3.50 12.36
C ARG A 229 7.56 2.82 11.90
N ALA A 230 6.42 3.27 12.39
CA ALA A 230 5.14 2.65 12.09
C ALA A 230 4.73 2.91 10.62
N THR A 231 4.88 4.14 10.11
CA THR A 231 4.76 4.44 8.66
C THR A 231 5.75 3.64 7.83
N ALA A 232 7.02 3.53 8.26
CA ALA A 232 8.01 2.75 7.55
C ALA A 232 7.62 1.26 7.46
N ARG A 233 7.06 0.69 8.54
CA ARG A 233 6.60 -0.70 8.54
C ARG A 233 5.42 -0.93 7.59
N GLU A 234 4.49 0.01 7.50
CA GLU A 234 3.39 -0.05 6.53
C GLU A 234 3.89 0.01 5.08
N ILE A 235 4.83 0.91 4.78
CA ILE A 235 5.44 1.00 3.45
C ILE A 235 6.14 -0.31 3.10
N VAL A 236 6.89 -0.90 4.04
CA VAL A 236 7.56 -2.19 3.83
C VAL A 236 6.54 -3.31 3.64
N ASP A 237 5.44 -3.33 4.39
CA ASP A 237 4.41 -4.34 4.24
C ASP A 237 3.71 -4.27 2.87
N MET A 238 3.54 -3.07 2.33
CA MET A 238 2.94 -2.86 1.02
C MET A 238 3.93 -3.08 -0.13
N GLU A 239 5.05 -2.34 -0.15
CA GLU A 239 6.01 -2.32 -1.24
C GLU A 239 7.15 -3.34 -1.11
N GLY A 240 7.34 -3.97 0.05
CA GLY A 240 8.48 -4.83 0.31
C GLY A 240 8.55 -6.06 -0.60
N PRO A 241 9.74 -6.48 -1.07
CA PRO A 241 11.08 -5.95 -0.71
C PRO A 241 11.35 -4.54 -1.25
N VAL A 242 11.90 -3.66 -0.41
CA VAL A 242 12.08 -2.24 -0.73
C VAL A 242 13.34 -1.65 -0.10
N SER A 243 14.06 -0.77 -0.80
CA SER A 243 15.31 -0.20 -0.29
C SER A 243 15.08 0.80 0.85
N ILE A 244 16.03 0.86 1.79
CA ILE A 244 15.96 1.79 2.93
C ILE A 244 15.88 3.25 2.47
N SER A 245 16.62 3.60 1.42
CA SER A 245 16.62 4.94 0.84
C SER A 245 15.25 5.32 0.27
N ARG A 246 14.55 4.37 -0.36
CA ARG A 246 13.21 4.58 -0.90
C ARG A 246 12.20 4.76 0.23
N VAL A 247 12.20 3.88 1.23
CA VAL A 247 11.30 4.02 2.39
C VAL A 247 11.56 5.34 3.12
N ALA A 248 12.81 5.74 3.33
CA ALA A 248 13.14 7.01 3.96
C ALA A 248 12.61 8.21 3.16
N THR A 249 12.62 8.13 1.82
CA THR A 249 12.07 9.17 0.94
C THR A 249 10.55 9.21 1.00
N LEU A 250 9.89 8.05 0.97
CA LEU A 250 8.43 7.96 1.07
C LEU A 250 7.94 8.47 2.42
N VAL A 251 8.55 8.02 3.52
CA VAL A 251 8.28 8.52 4.88
C VAL A 251 8.42 10.05 4.94
N ALA A 252 9.53 10.60 4.44
CA ALA A 252 9.74 12.04 4.43
C ALA A 252 8.63 12.79 3.67
N ARG A 253 8.22 12.27 2.50
CA ARG A 253 7.15 12.85 1.70
C ARG A 253 5.77 12.73 2.35
N THR A 254 5.48 11.63 3.05
CA THR A 254 4.24 11.47 3.84
C THR A 254 4.09 12.58 4.88
N TYR A 255 5.18 12.97 5.54
CA TYR A 255 5.21 14.08 6.50
C TYR A 255 5.48 15.46 5.86
N GLY A 256 5.25 15.61 4.55
CA GLY A 256 5.33 16.89 3.85
C GLY A 256 6.73 17.40 3.52
N VAL A 257 7.79 16.60 3.73
CA VAL A 257 9.18 16.98 3.43
C VAL A 257 9.53 16.61 1.99
N ALA A 258 9.45 17.59 1.08
CA ALA A 258 9.75 17.39 -0.34
C ALA A 258 11.24 17.11 -0.64
N ARG A 259 12.17 17.72 0.13
CA ARG A 259 13.61 17.57 -0.05
C ARG A 259 14.29 17.21 1.26
N LEU A 260 14.94 16.05 1.27
CA LEU A 260 15.57 15.49 2.46
C LEU A 260 17.08 15.71 2.45
N GLY A 261 17.56 16.58 3.34
CA GLY A 261 18.99 16.79 3.56
C GLY A 261 19.68 15.56 4.15
N GLU A 262 20.97 15.40 3.89
CA GLU A 262 21.76 14.19 4.20
C GLU A 262 21.71 13.79 5.69
N LYS A 263 21.79 14.76 6.60
CA LYS A 263 21.69 14.52 8.05
C LYS A 263 20.34 13.92 8.44
N ARG A 264 19.23 14.52 7.98
CA ARG A 264 17.87 14.05 8.26
C ARG A 264 17.61 12.69 7.60
N ARG A 265 18.10 12.50 6.37
CA ARG A 265 18.07 11.21 5.68
C ARG A 265 18.67 10.09 6.55
N ARG A 266 19.91 10.26 7.02
CA ARG A 266 20.56 9.28 7.91
C ARG A 266 19.77 9.00 9.19
N GLN A 267 19.08 10.00 9.75
CA GLN A 267 18.27 9.81 10.96
C GLN A 267 16.99 9.00 10.66
N ILE A 268 16.31 9.29 9.55
CA ILE A 268 15.13 8.53 9.11
C ILE A 268 15.53 7.11 8.76
N GLU A 269 16.59 6.91 7.96
CA GLU A 269 17.10 5.58 7.60
C GLU A 269 17.41 4.73 8.84
N ARG A 270 17.94 5.34 9.92
CA ARG A 270 18.15 4.66 11.20
C ARG A 270 16.83 4.19 11.82
N GLN A 271 15.77 5.00 11.77
CA GLN A 271 14.47 4.59 12.28
C GLN A 271 13.83 3.53 11.39
N VAL A 272 13.97 3.64 10.08
CA VAL A 272 13.50 2.65 9.10
C VAL A 272 14.19 1.29 9.33
N ARG A 273 15.50 1.25 9.58
CA ARG A 273 16.19 -0.01 9.95
C ARG A 273 15.66 -0.63 11.25
N GLN A 274 15.12 0.20 12.14
CA GLN A 274 14.55 -0.21 13.43
C GLN A 274 13.05 -0.49 13.34
N SER A 275 12.43 -0.32 12.16
CA SER A 275 11.00 -0.58 11.96
C SER A 275 10.71 -2.01 11.54
N VAL A 276 11.73 -2.80 11.19
CA VAL A 276 11.62 -4.20 10.75
C VAL A 276 12.56 -5.09 11.55
N ASP A 277 12.30 -6.39 11.53
CA ASP A 277 13.09 -7.35 12.33
C ASP A 277 14.39 -7.75 11.61
N HIS A 278 14.40 -7.66 10.28
CA HIS A 278 15.55 -8.03 9.45
C HIS A 278 15.75 -7.04 8.29
N VAL A 279 17.02 -6.73 8.03
CA VAL A 279 17.50 -5.96 6.89
C VAL A 279 18.58 -6.80 6.24
N ASP A 280 18.50 -7.00 4.93
CA ASP A 280 19.51 -7.81 4.23
C ASP A 280 20.84 -7.06 4.03
N SER A 281 21.85 -7.78 3.55
CA SER A 281 23.19 -7.25 3.27
C SER A 281 23.19 -6.13 2.22
N ASP A 282 22.20 -6.12 1.33
CA ASP A 282 22.05 -5.15 0.25
C ASP A 282 21.30 -3.87 0.68
N GLY A 283 20.82 -3.83 1.93
CA GLY A 283 20.11 -2.68 2.49
C GLY A 283 18.65 -2.59 2.04
N PHE A 284 18.02 -3.73 1.77
CA PHE A 284 16.59 -3.86 1.54
C PHE A 284 15.86 -4.36 2.79
N LEU A 285 14.62 -3.86 2.91
CA LEU A 285 13.70 -4.15 3.99
C LEU A 285 12.68 -5.14 3.49
N TRP A 286 12.42 -6.13 4.33
CA TRP A 286 11.55 -7.25 4.00
C TRP A 286 10.27 -7.19 4.84
N PRO A 287 9.09 -7.45 4.24
CA PRO A 287 7.85 -7.60 4.99
C PRO A 287 7.98 -8.67 6.07
N THR A 288 7.34 -8.46 7.22
CA THR A 288 7.32 -9.45 8.31
C THR A 288 6.82 -10.80 7.79
N GLY A 289 7.59 -11.86 8.04
CA GLY A 289 7.30 -13.24 7.60
C GLY A 289 7.96 -13.68 6.28
N VAL A 290 8.55 -12.77 5.51
CA VAL A 290 9.34 -13.16 4.33
C VAL A 290 10.74 -13.56 4.76
N ASN A 291 11.19 -14.75 4.33
CA ASN A 291 12.60 -15.11 4.40
C ASN A 291 13.29 -14.72 3.07
N PRO A 292 14.26 -13.77 3.08
CA PRO A 292 14.99 -13.35 1.89
C PRO A 292 15.70 -14.49 1.14
N GLU A 293 16.18 -15.52 1.85
CA GLU A 293 16.98 -16.60 1.28
C GLU A 293 16.13 -17.60 0.47
N THR A 294 14.88 -17.81 0.88
CA THR A 294 13.96 -18.76 0.23
C THR A 294 12.97 -18.09 -0.70
N TRP A 295 13.05 -16.77 -0.86
CA TRP A 295 12.10 -15.99 -1.63
C TRP A 295 12.36 -16.09 -3.13
N THR A 296 11.41 -16.64 -3.89
CA THR A 296 11.50 -16.83 -5.36
C THR A 296 10.59 -15.89 -6.17
N GLY A 297 9.90 -14.98 -5.49
CA GLY A 297 9.00 -14.02 -6.12
C GLY A 297 9.75 -12.95 -6.94
N PHE A 298 9.05 -12.32 -7.88
CA PHE A 298 9.43 -11.02 -8.43
C PHE A 298 8.19 -10.33 -9.00
N ARG A 299 8.19 -8.99 -9.04
CA ARG A 299 7.05 -8.18 -9.47
C ARG A 299 7.40 -7.43 -10.75
N PRO A 300 6.96 -7.93 -11.92
CA PRO A 300 7.15 -7.24 -13.19
C PRO A 300 6.42 -5.89 -13.21
N ASN A 301 6.94 -4.97 -14.00
CA ASN A 301 6.30 -3.69 -14.29
C ASN A 301 6.58 -3.29 -15.74
N ASP A 302 5.67 -2.53 -16.33
CA ASP A 302 5.85 -1.96 -17.66
C ASP A 302 6.68 -0.66 -17.60
N SER A 303 6.96 -0.08 -18.77
CA SER A 303 7.70 1.19 -18.87
C SER A 303 6.98 2.39 -18.27
N LEU A 304 5.66 2.31 -18.05
CA LEU A 304 4.84 3.38 -17.47
C LEU A 304 4.99 3.46 -15.94
N ALA A 305 5.48 2.39 -15.30
CA ALA A 305 5.72 2.39 -13.86
C ALA A 305 6.94 3.24 -13.46
N ASP A 306 6.74 4.10 -12.46
CA ASP A 306 7.79 4.91 -11.83
C ASP A 306 8.57 4.10 -10.77
N ARG A 307 9.20 3.02 -11.23
CA ARG A 307 10.11 2.16 -10.45
C ARG A 307 11.46 2.13 -11.15
N ASP A 308 12.50 2.69 -10.53
CA ASP A 308 13.84 2.60 -11.11
C ASP A 308 14.43 1.21 -10.87
N LEU A 309 15.20 0.68 -11.82
CA LEU A 309 15.80 -0.66 -11.70
C LEU A 309 16.70 -0.79 -10.46
N THR A 310 17.35 0.29 -10.02
CA THR A 310 18.18 0.27 -8.81
C THR A 310 17.40 0.23 -7.50
N GLU A 311 16.08 0.44 -7.56
CA GLU A 311 15.16 0.26 -6.43
C GLU A 311 14.61 -1.17 -6.34
N ILE A 312 14.98 -2.02 -7.30
CA ILE A 312 14.60 -3.44 -7.32
C ILE A 312 15.65 -4.22 -6.54
N CYS A 313 15.20 -5.06 -5.62
CA CYS A 313 16.11 -5.82 -4.78
C CYS A 313 16.91 -6.83 -5.62
N PRO A 314 18.17 -7.14 -5.26
CA PRO A 314 18.96 -8.13 -5.96
C PRO A 314 18.29 -9.51 -6.05
N ALA A 315 17.52 -9.91 -5.03
CA ALA A 315 16.74 -11.14 -5.06
C ALA A 315 15.67 -11.14 -6.18
N GLU A 316 14.96 -10.02 -6.40
CA GLU A 316 13.99 -9.88 -7.51
C GLU A 316 14.65 -10.05 -8.86
N LEU A 317 15.86 -9.48 -9.03
CA LEU A 317 16.61 -9.56 -10.27
C LEU A 317 17.10 -10.98 -10.55
N ARG A 318 17.60 -11.69 -9.52
CA ARG A 318 17.98 -13.11 -9.63
C ARG A 318 16.80 -14.01 -9.97
N ASN A 319 15.67 -13.80 -9.30
CA ASN A 319 14.46 -14.58 -9.54
C ASN A 319 13.90 -14.34 -10.95
N ALA A 320 13.92 -13.09 -11.42
CA ALA A 320 13.57 -12.77 -12.80
C ALA A 320 14.52 -13.47 -13.79
N ALA A 321 15.84 -13.40 -13.56
CA ALA A 321 16.84 -14.05 -14.43
C ALA A 321 16.67 -15.57 -14.51
N ALA A 322 16.30 -16.23 -13.41
CA ALA A 322 16.02 -17.66 -13.39
C ALA A 322 14.83 -18.06 -14.29
N VAL A 323 13.89 -17.13 -14.53
CA VAL A 323 12.72 -17.34 -15.39
C VAL A 323 13.00 -16.92 -16.83
N VAL A 324 13.41 -15.67 -17.07
CA VAL A 324 13.53 -15.11 -18.43
C VAL A 324 14.91 -15.29 -19.06
N GLY A 325 15.93 -15.60 -18.25
CA GLY A 325 17.32 -15.72 -18.69
C GLY A 325 17.74 -17.15 -19.04
N GLN A 326 16.83 -18.12 -19.08
CA GLN A 326 17.19 -19.51 -19.34
C GLN A 326 17.86 -19.67 -20.71
N GLY A 327 19.07 -20.24 -20.72
CA GLY A 327 19.88 -20.42 -21.93
C GLY A 327 20.64 -19.17 -22.39
N MET A 328 20.42 -18.00 -21.78
CA MET A 328 21.09 -16.74 -22.11
C MET A 328 22.34 -16.53 -21.25
N LYS A 329 23.31 -15.72 -21.71
CA LYS A 329 24.53 -15.40 -20.94
C LYS A 329 24.90 -13.91 -21.01
N GLY A 330 25.58 -13.42 -19.96
CA GLY A 330 26.18 -12.09 -19.94
C GLY A 330 25.18 -10.97 -20.22
N GLU A 331 25.46 -10.12 -21.20
CA GLU A 331 24.59 -8.98 -21.53
C GLU A 331 23.21 -9.37 -22.09
N GLU A 332 23.08 -10.56 -22.71
CA GLU A 332 21.80 -11.05 -23.23
C GLU A 332 20.81 -11.27 -22.08
N MET A 333 21.25 -11.98 -21.04
CA MET A 333 20.48 -12.18 -19.81
C MET A 333 20.16 -10.84 -19.13
N MET A 334 21.13 -9.93 -19.05
CA MET A 334 20.90 -8.59 -18.49
C MET A 334 19.79 -7.82 -19.23
N ARG A 335 19.75 -7.90 -20.57
CA ARG A 335 18.71 -7.24 -21.38
C ARG A 335 17.33 -7.87 -21.17
N ALA A 336 17.23 -9.20 -21.07
CA ALA A 336 15.97 -9.90 -20.80
C ALA A 336 15.39 -9.53 -19.42
N VAL A 337 16.24 -9.50 -18.39
CA VAL A 337 15.84 -9.06 -17.03
C VAL A 337 15.44 -7.59 -17.04
N LEU A 338 16.21 -6.73 -17.73
CA LEU A 338 15.93 -5.30 -17.85
C LEU A 338 14.54 -5.05 -18.49
N GLN A 339 14.19 -5.80 -19.53
CA GLN A 339 12.89 -5.73 -20.22
C GLN A 339 11.73 -6.11 -19.30
N THR A 340 11.92 -7.09 -18.40
CA THR A 340 10.91 -7.53 -17.42
C THR A 340 10.45 -6.41 -16.47
N PHE A 341 11.30 -5.39 -16.28
CA PHE A 341 11.01 -4.22 -15.44
C PHE A 341 10.82 -2.93 -16.26
N GLY A 342 10.43 -3.06 -17.53
CA GLY A 342 9.97 -1.93 -18.35
C GLY A 342 11.11 -0.99 -18.79
N ARG A 343 12.33 -1.50 -18.94
CA ARG A 343 13.50 -0.73 -19.39
C ARG A 343 14.15 -1.43 -20.59
N SER A 344 14.59 -0.67 -21.59
CA SER A 344 15.28 -1.20 -22.79
C SER A 344 16.78 -0.92 -22.78
N ARG A 345 17.20 0.22 -22.22
CA ARG A 345 18.59 0.70 -22.32
C ARG A 345 19.46 0.25 -21.15
N LEU A 346 20.47 -0.58 -21.44
CA LEU A 346 21.47 -1.02 -20.47
C LEU A 346 22.52 0.07 -20.17
N THR A 347 22.18 0.99 -19.27
CA THR A 347 23.10 2.04 -18.81
C THR A 347 24.23 1.48 -17.94
N SER A 348 25.32 2.24 -17.75
CA SER A 348 26.42 1.83 -16.85
C SER A 348 25.94 1.58 -15.41
N ARG A 349 25.02 2.42 -14.92
CA ARG A 349 24.38 2.26 -13.60
C ARG A 349 23.59 0.95 -13.50
N TYR A 350 22.77 0.64 -14.51
CA TYR A 350 21.98 -0.60 -14.54
C TYR A 350 22.85 -1.84 -14.71
N ARG A 351 23.89 -1.77 -15.55
CA ARG A 351 24.88 -2.84 -15.70
C ARG A 351 25.55 -3.16 -14.35
N LYS A 352 26.02 -2.14 -13.63
CA LYS A 352 26.62 -2.34 -12.30
C LYS A 352 25.64 -3.01 -11.31
N HIS A 353 24.37 -2.58 -11.30
CA HIS A 353 23.34 -3.15 -10.43
C HIS A 353 23.01 -4.61 -10.80
N LEU A 354 22.87 -4.91 -12.10
CA LEU A 354 22.60 -6.25 -12.60
C LEU A 354 23.79 -7.20 -12.40
N THR A 355 25.03 -6.75 -12.64
CA THR A 355 26.25 -7.52 -12.32
C THR A 355 26.31 -7.86 -10.84
N ALA A 356 26.09 -6.89 -9.96
CA ALA A 356 26.10 -7.13 -8.51
C ALA A 356 25.01 -8.12 -8.09
N ALA A 357 23.82 -8.03 -8.68
CA ALA A 357 22.70 -8.90 -8.34
C ALA A 357 22.84 -10.32 -8.91
N LEU A 358 23.36 -10.47 -10.13
CA LEU A 358 23.44 -11.75 -10.85
C LEU A 358 24.75 -12.50 -10.61
N GLU A 359 25.71 -11.89 -9.90
CA GLU A 359 27.04 -12.46 -9.61
C GLU A 359 27.84 -12.85 -10.88
N ILE A 360 27.69 -12.07 -11.96
CA ILE A 360 28.30 -12.29 -13.29
C ILE A 360 29.33 -11.24 -13.70
#